data_AF-A0A6P5WKK9-F1
#
_entry.id   AF-A0A6P5WKK9-F1
#
_cell.length_a   1.000
_cell.length_b   1.000
_cell.length_c   1.000
_cell.angle_alpha   90.00
_cell.angle_beta   90.00
_cell.angle_gamma   90.00
#
_symmetry.space_group_name_H-M   'P 1'
#
loop_
_entity.id
_entity.type
_entity.pdbx_description
1 polymer ?
#
loop_
_entity_poly.entity_id
_entity_poly.type
_entity_poly.pdbx_seq_one_letter_code
_entity_poly.pdbx_strand_id
1 'polypeptide(L)'
;MLSIAIKFKEVFSRLKERESHYECCPSHEDWEKVEKVCEILEVFNSATKIISGNDYPTSNLFLNEVYRVKVLLDKRMNDENEFVQAMVRKMKSKFDKYWGECNLLMSIAAILDPRCKMRVIEFCFPRMYPDREAKENIAKVRDALYEIYDEYAREYQFGNEHSTETQVHDNGISGMNIEASSSGDSTKFHAFEWWKASTLKYRILSKMARDILAIPITTVASKATFSAGGRVIDTYRASLSPDTVQALLCGGDWCRNLHGVKKKNKKEKKSIEIALKIP
;
A
#
# COMPACT_ATOMS: atom_id res chain seq x y z
N MET A 1 -0.82 5.10 18.74
CA MET A 1 -0.45 5.28 20.17
C MET A 1 -0.68 6.72 20.57
N LEU A 2 0.04 7.69 20.01
CA LEU A 2 -0.12 9.12 20.34
C LEU A 2 -1.55 9.65 20.15
N SER A 3 -2.19 9.35 19.01
CA SER A 3 -3.60 9.72 18.76
C SER A 3 -4.59 9.11 19.75
N ILE A 4 -4.24 8.00 20.41
CA ILE A 4 -5.05 7.41 21.48
C ILE A 4 -4.73 8.16 22.79
N ALA A 5 -3.45 8.41 23.08
CA ALA A 5 -3.03 9.13 24.28
C ALA A 5 -3.67 10.52 24.39
N ILE A 6 -3.80 11.25 23.27
CA ILE A 6 -4.50 12.55 23.22
C ILE A 6 -5.94 12.44 23.77
N LYS A 7 -6.67 11.37 23.43
CA LYS A 7 -8.06 11.15 23.91
C LYS A 7 -8.15 10.98 25.42
N PHE A 8 -7.05 10.66 26.07
CA PHE A 8 -6.96 10.46 27.51
C PHE A 8 -6.12 11.55 28.20
N LYS A 9 -5.88 12.70 27.54
CA LYS A 9 -5.09 13.83 28.07
C LYS A 9 -5.45 14.18 29.52
N GLU A 10 -6.75 14.28 29.82
CA GLU A 10 -7.25 14.60 31.17
C GLU A 10 -6.93 13.53 32.23
N VAL A 11 -6.80 12.26 31.81
CA VAL A 11 -6.49 11.15 32.73
C VAL A 11 -5.09 11.33 33.32
N PHE A 12 -4.13 11.84 32.54
CA PHE A 12 -2.77 12.08 33.02
C PHE A 12 -2.74 13.16 34.11
N SER A 13 -3.52 14.23 33.95
CA SER A 13 -3.64 15.28 34.97
C SER A 13 -4.27 14.75 36.26
N ARG A 14 -5.37 13.99 36.15
CA ARG A 14 -6.02 13.36 37.31
C ARG A 14 -5.13 12.34 38.02
N LEU A 15 -4.29 11.62 37.27
CA LEU A 15 -3.33 10.70 37.86
C LEU A 15 -2.31 11.44 38.73
N LYS A 16 -1.84 12.63 38.30
CA LYS A 16 -0.93 13.47 39.08
C LYS A 16 -1.53 13.98 40.38
N GLU A 17 -2.82 14.28 40.38
CA GLU A 17 -3.55 14.68 41.59
C GLU A 17 -3.65 13.52 42.59
N ARG A 18 -3.78 12.28 42.10
CA ARG A 18 -3.94 11.09 42.94
C ARG A 18 -2.61 10.49 43.42
N GLU A 19 -1.59 10.52 42.57
CA GLU A 19 -0.29 9.90 42.83
C GLU A 19 0.79 10.98 42.89
N SER A 20 1.15 11.37 44.11
CA SER A 20 2.14 12.43 44.35
C SER A 20 3.54 12.14 43.77
N HIS A 21 3.87 10.87 43.53
CA HIS A 21 5.13 10.43 42.92
C HIS A 21 5.07 10.40 41.37
N TYR A 22 3.96 10.80 40.75
CA TYR A 22 3.82 10.86 39.30
C TYR A 22 4.50 12.13 38.73
N GLU A 23 5.81 12.04 38.51
CA GLU A 23 6.62 13.18 38.06
C GLU A 23 6.49 13.48 36.56
N CYS A 24 6.17 12.49 35.73
CA CYS A 24 6.20 12.58 34.26
C CYS A 24 4.86 12.97 33.61
N CYS A 25 4.01 13.75 34.29
CA CYS A 25 2.79 14.29 33.68
C CYS A 25 3.12 15.24 32.53
N PRO A 26 2.63 14.99 31.29
CA PRO A 26 2.89 15.87 30.16
C PRO A 26 2.27 17.26 30.39
N SER A 27 3.02 18.30 30.01
CA SER A 27 2.58 19.69 30.07
C SER A 27 1.62 20.04 28.93
N HIS A 28 1.00 21.22 28.98
CA HIS A 28 0.18 21.72 27.86
C HIS A 28 0.98 21.78 26.55
N GLU A 29 2.21 22.27 26.63
CA GLU A 29 3.13 22.38 25.49
C GLU A 29 3.49 21.00 24.90
N ASP A 30 3.63 19.97 25.76
CA ASP A 30 3.87 18.60 25.28
C ASP A 30 2.69 18.06 24.48
N TRP A 31 1.46 18.35 24.91
CA TRP A 31 0.26 17.95 24.17
C TRP A 31 0.14 18.67 22.83
N GLU A 32 0.46 19.97 22.78
CA GLU A 32 0.53 20.72 21.51
C GLU A 32 1.57 20.13 20.55
N LYS A 33 2.75 19.74 21.07
CA LYS A 33 3.78 19.06 20.26
C LYS A 33 3.27 17.71 19.75
N VAL A 34 2.60 16.92 20.58
CA VAL A 34 2.05 15.61 20.21
C VAL A 34 0.96 15.73 19.15
N GLU A 35 0.10 16.74 19.22
CA GLU A 35 -0.92 17.03 18.20
C GLU A 35 -0.27 17.34 16.85
N LYS A 36 0.71 18.24 16.80
CA LYS A 36 1.48 18.55 15.57
C LYS A 36 2.18 17.34 14.98
N VAL A 37 2.75 16.48 15.83
CA VAL A 37 3.36 15.20 15.41
C VAL A 37 2.31 14.28 14.79
N CYS A 38 1.13 14.18 15.40
CA CYS A 38 0.05 13.33 14.89
C CYS A 38 -0.44 13.77 13.52
N GLU A 39 -0.59 15.08 13.28
CA GLU A 39 -0.99 15.62 11.97
C GLU A 39 -0.02 15.20 10.86
N ILE A 40 1.29 15.28 11.11
CA ILE A 40 2.31 14.89 10.13
C ILE A 40 2.28 13.37 9.91
N LEU A 41 2.25 12.60 11.00
CA LEU A 41 2.24 11.14 10.92
C LEU A 41 0.96 10.56 10.33
N GLU A 42 -0.15 11.30 10.31
CA GLU A 42 -1.40 10.85 9.71
C GLU A 42 -1.26 10.59 8.21
N VAL A 43 -0.48 11.40 7.49
CA VAL A 43 -0.21 11.20 6.06
C VAL A 43 0.61 9.93 5.84
N PHE A 44 1.64 9.69 6.66
CA PHE A 44 2.44 8.45 6.61
C PHE A 44 1.60 7.22 6.95
N ASN A 45 0.73 7.32 7.95
CA ASN A 45 -0.17 6.25 8.34
C ASN A 45 -1.18 5.95 7.22
N SER A 46 -1.71 6.98 6.57
CA SER A 46 -2.63 6.82 5.43
C SER A 46 -1.92 6.16 4.25
N ALA A 47 -0.74 6.65 3.89
CA ALA A 47 0.10 6.05 2.85
C ALA A 47 0.40 4.59 3.16
N THR A 48 0.85 4.29 4.39
CA THR A 48 1.17 2.93 4.85
C THR A 48 -0.03 2.00 4.72
N LYS A 49 -1.22 2.44 5.12
CA LYS A 49 -2.46 1.63 4.99
C LYS A 49 -2.77 1.29 3.54
N ILE A 50 -2.55 2.23 2.61
CA ILE A 50 -2.77 2.02 1.17
C ILE A 50 -1.74 1.03 0.61
N ILE A 51 -0.45 1.25 0.84
CA ILE A 51 0.61 0.40 0.26
C ILE A 51 0.75 -0.97 0.95
N SER A 52 0.15 -1.13 2.14
CA SER A 52 0.10 -2.40 2.88
C SER A 52 -1.15 -3.22 2.59
N GLY A 53 -2.01 -2.76 1.68
CA GLY A 53 -3.15 -3.52 1.20
C GLY A 53 -2.75 -4.86 0.57
N ASN A 54 -3.67 -5.82 0.56
CA ASN A 54 -3.45 -7.15 -0.03
C ASN A 54 -4.62 -7.63 -0.90
N ASP A 55 -5.70 -6.86 -0.97
CA ASP A 55 -6.92 -7.11 -1.73
C ASP A 55 -6.96 -6.31 -3.05
N TYR A 56 -5.89 -5.59 -3.37
CA TYR A 56 -5.71 -4.82 -4.60
C TYR A 56 -4.22 -4.68 -4.93
N PRO A 57 -3.85 -4.42 -6.20
CA PRO A 57 -2.46 -4.13 -6.55
C PRO A 57 -2.02 -2.85 -5.84
N THR A 58 -0.89 -2.93 -5.13
CA THR A 58 -0.35 -1.79 -4.37
C THR A 58 0.77 -1.07 -5.12
N SER A 59 1.40 -1.74 -6.09
CA SER A 59 2.53 -1.20 -6.84
C SER A 59 2.17 0.02 -7.68
N ASN A 60 1.01 0.03 -8.35
CA ASN A 60 0.54 1.19 -9.10
C ASN A 60 0.20 2.41 -8.23
N LEU A 61 -0.10 2.21 -6.94
CA LEU A 61 -0.47 3.28 -6.02
C LEU A 61 0.75 3.88 -5.31
N PHE A 62 1.85 3.13 -5.25
CA PHE A 62 2.97 3.45 -4.38
C PHE A 62 3.63 4.79 -4.72
N LEU A 63 3.83 5.11 -6.01
CA LEU A 63 4.43 6.39 -6.42
C LEU A 63 3.60 7.59 -5.91
N ASN A 64 2.27 7.52 -6.01
CA ASN A 64 1.38 8.58 -5.55
C ASN A 64 1.49 8.79 -4.03
N GLU A 65 1.60 7.71 -3.26
CA GLU A 65 1.73 7.80 -1.80
C GLU A 65 3.10 8.35 -1.38
N VAL A 66 4.18 7.96 -2.06
CA VAL A 66 5.52 8.54 -1.85
C VAL A 66 5.54 10.03 -2.20
N TYR A 67 4.93 10.40 -3.33
CA TYR A 67 4.77 11.79 -3.74
C TYR A 67 4.02 12.62 -2.70
N ARG A 68 2.91 12.10 -2.15
CA ARG A 68 2.14 12.79 -1.10
C ARG A 68 2.97 13.06 0.15
N VAL A 69 3.76 12.08 0.58
CA VAL A 69 4.68 12.24 1.72
C VAL A 69 5.75 13.28 1.43
N LYS A 70 6.35 13.26 0.23
CA LYS A 70 7.36 14.22 -0.21
C LYS A 70 6.83 15.66 -0.16
N VAL A 71 5.65 15.91 -0.74
CA VAL A 71 5.02 17.24 -0.73
C VAL A 71 4.73 17.73 0.69
N LEU A 72 4.24 16.84 1.57
CA LEU A 72 4.03 17.19 2.97
C LEU A 72 5.34 17.63 3.64
N LEU A 73 6.40 16.82 3.51
CA LEU A 73 7.68 17.10 4.13
C LEU A 73 8.26 18.41 3.62
N ASP A 74 8.26 18.63 2.31
CA ASP A 74 8.76 19.87 1.71
C ASP A 74 7.96 21.10 2.16
N LYS A 75 6.63 20.98 2.30
CA LYS A 75 5.79 22.05 2.84
C LYS A 75 6.13 22.35 4.31
N ARG A 76 6.29 21.31 5.14
CA ARG A 76 6.54 21.44 6.58
C ARG A 76 8.00 21.80 6.93
N MET A 77 8.91 21.83 5.96
CA MET A 77 10.26 22.34 6.16
C MET A 77 10.30 23.84 6.51
N ASN A 78 9.30 24.60 6.03
CA ASN A 78 9.17 26.04 6.25
C ASN A 78 8.07 26.37 7.27
N ASP A 79 7.78 25.46 8.20
CA ASP A 79 6.75 25.66 9.23
C ASP A 79 7.17 26.75 10.23
N GLU A 80 6.26 27.56 10.76
CA GLU A 80 6.61 28.61 11.73
C GLU A 80 7.14 28.03 13.05
N ASN A 81 6.77 26.79 13.38
CA ASN A 81 7.16 26.16 14.62
C ASN A 81 8.54 25.48 14.51
N GLU A 82 9.52 25.96 15.28
CA GLU A 82 10.90 25.44 15.26
C GLU A 82 10.99 23.94 15.61
N PHE A 83 10.17 23.46 16.55
CA PHE A 83 10.10 22.04 16.89
C PHE A 83 9.64 21.19 15.69
N VAL A 84 8.62 21.65 14.96
CA VAL A 84 8.16 20.97 13.73
C VAL A 84 9.25 20.98 12.66
N GLN A 85 9.90 22.12 12.41
CA GLN A 85 11.00 22.19 11.45
C GLN A 85 12.13 21.23 11.79
N ALA A 86 12.55 21.19 13.06
CA ALA A 86 13.64 20.32 13.51
C ALA A 86 13.30 18.83 13.33
N MET A 87 12.06 18.44 13.62
CA MET A 87 11.56 17.08 13.39
C MET A 87 11.49 16.75 11.89
N VAL A 88 10.87 17.62 11.09
CA VAL A 88 10.66 17.40 9.66
C VAL A 88 11.98 17.35 8.91
N ARG A 89 12.98 18.15 9.29
CA ARG A 89 14.34 18.10 8.72
C ARG A 89 14.96 16.71 8.87
N LYS A 90 14.83 16.08 10.04
CA LYS A 90 15.30 14.71 10.28
C LYS A 90 14.50 13.68 9.48
N MET A 91 13.18 13.82 9.44
CA MET A 91 12.30 12.92 8.67
C MET A 91 12.59 13.00 7.16
N LYS A 92 12.75 14.22 6.64
CA LYS A 92 13.08 14.50 5.25
C LYS A 92 14.45 13.95 4.87
N SER A 93 15.46 14.09 5.74
CA SER A 93 16.77 13.46 5.50
C SER A 93 16.67 11.94 5.35
N LYS A 94 15.84 11.27 6.16
CA LYS A 94 15.56 9.84 6.00
C LYS A 94 14.76 9.57 4.72
N PHE A 95 13.79 10.41 4.40
CA PHE A 95 13.01 10.28 3.19
C PHE A 95 13.89 10.34 1.95
N ASP A 96 14.68 11.41 1.81
CA ASP A 96 15.56 11.63 0.66
C ASP A 96 16.64 10.52 0.57
N LYS A 97 17.07 9.93 1.70
CA LYS A 97 17.97 8.77 1.69
C LYS A 97 17.37 7.53 1.02
N TYR A 98 16.08 7.25 1.21
CA TYR A 98 15.45 6.00 0.74
C TYR A 98 14.65 6.17 -0.55
N TRP A 99 14.11 7.37 -0.79
CA TRP A 99 13.23 7.67 -1.92
C TRP A 99 13.69 8.91 -2.73
N GLY A 100 14.92 9.38 -2.49
CA GLY A 100 15.51 10.49 -3.24
C GLY A 100 16.00 10.11 -4.62
N GLU A 101 16.13 8.82 -4.93
CA GLU A 101 16.43 8.33 -6.28
C GLU A 101 15.16 7.80 -6.98
N CYS A 102 15.14 7.84 -8.30
CA CYS A 102 14.03 7.31 -9.10
C CYS A 102 13.96 5.79 -9.04
N ASN A 103 12.83 5.26 -8.55
CA ASN A 103 12.54 3.84 -8.58
C ASN A 103 11.77 3.46 -9.85
N LEU A 104 12.45 2.76 -10.77
CA LEU A 104 11.88 2.38 -12.07
C LEU A 104 10.65 1.49 -11.94
N LEU A 105 10.71 0.46 -11.08
CA LEU A 105 9.61 -0.48 -10.89
C LEU A 105 8.33 0.22 -10.42
N MET A 106 8.44 1.07 -9.40
CA MET A 106 7.31 1.85 -8.89
C MET A 106 6.74 2.79 -9.96
N SER A 107 7.60 3.40 -10.75
CA SER A 107 7.22 4.36 -11.78
C SER A 107 6.49 3.66 -12.93
N ILE A 108 7.02 2.52 -13.39
CA ILE A 108 6.41 1.68 -14.43
C ILE A 108 5.07 1.13 -13.94
N ALA A 109 4.99 0.64 -12.69
CA ALA A 109 3.74 0.18 -12.12
C ALA A 109 2.68 1.29 -12.06
N ALA A 110 3.06 2.52 -11.71
CA ALA A 110 2.15 3.67 -11.72
C ALA A 110 1.69 4.04 -13.15
N ILE A 111 2.58 3.94 -14.14
CA ILE A 111 2.23 4.16 -15.57
C ILE A 111 1.25 3.10 -16.07
N LEU A 112 1.38 1.86 -15.59
CA LEU A 112 0.48 0.76 -15.94
C LEU A 112 -0.89 0.86 -15.27
N ASP A 113 -1.15 1.86 -14.41
CA ASP A 113 -2.52 2.22 -14.07
C ASP A 113 -3.17 2.93 -15.28
N PRO A 114 -4.25 2.37 -15.86
CA PRO A 114 -4.90 2.92 -17.05
C PRO A 114 -5.39 4.37 -16.90
N ARG A 115 -5.58 4.84 -15.66
CA ARG A 115 -5.98 6.22 -15.35
C ARG A 115 -4.81 7.19 -15.36
N CYS A 116 -3.61 6.69 -15.11
CA CYS A 116 -2.39 7.47 -14.91
C CYS A 116 -1.60 7.59 -16.22
N LYS A 117 -1.15 6.46 -16.79
CA LYS A 117 -0.23 6.44 -17.94
C LYS A 117 1.04 7.27 -17.65
N MET A 118 1.72 7.76 -18.68
CA MET A 118 2.91 8.63 -18.53
C MET A 118 2.65 9.91 -17.74
N ARG A 119 1.39 10.39 -17.70
CA ARG A 119 1.03 11.65 -17.04
C ARG A 119 1.38 11.68 -15.56
N VAL A 120 1.39 10.53 -14.89
CA VAL A 120 1.71 10.47 -13.45
C VAL A 120 3.15 10.88 -13.18
N ILE A 121 4.11 10.40 -13.98
CA ILE A 121 5.53 10.75 -13.78
C ILE A 121 5.81 12.17 -14.27
N GLU A 122 5.17 12.62 -15.34
CA GLU A 122 5.25 14.00 -15.83
C GLU A 122 4.71 15.00 -14.80
N PHE A 123 3.73 14.60 -13.99
CA PHE A 123 3.19 15.41 -12.92
C PHE A 123 4.01 15.33 -11.62
N CYS A 124 4.37 14.12 -11.18
CA CYS A 124 5.02 13.88 -9.88
C CYS A 124 6.50 14.28 -9.91
N PHE A 125 7.26 13.91 -10.94
CA PHE A 125 8.72 14.04 -10.91
C PHE A 125 9.22 15.49 -10.81
N PRO A 126 8.65 16.48 -11.54
CA PRO A 126 9.04 17.88 -11.38
C PRO A 126 8.78 18.45 -9.97
N ARG A 127 7.97 17.77 -9.16
CA ARG A 127 7.67 18.16 -7.77
C ARG A 127 8.47 17.34 -6.76
N MET A 128 9.09 16.24 -7.18
CA MET A 128 9.89 15.37 -6.32
C MET A 128 11.39 15.65 -6.46
N TYR A 129 11.83 15.96 -7.67
CA TYR A 129 13.24 16.10 -8.05
C TYR A 129 13.54 17.50 -8.60
N PRO A 130 14.80 17.97 -8.55
CA PRO A 130 15.23 19.15 -9.29
C PRO A 130 14.94 19.04 -10.78
N ASP A 131 14.67 20.17 -11.46
CA ASP A 131 14.20 20.20 -12.86
C ASP A 131 15.02 19.35 -13.84
N ARG A 132 16.35 19.39 -13.72
CA ARG A 132 17.25 18.60 -14.58
C ARG A 132 17.06 17.10 -14.33
N GLU A 133 17.10 16.71 -13.06
CA GLU A 133 16.97 15.31 -12.64
C GLU A 133 15.58 14.76 -12.95
N ALA A 134 14.53 15.57 -12.79
CA ALA A 134 13.16 15.19 -13.17
C ALA A 134 13.07 14.81 -14.66
N LYS A 135 13.67 15.61 -15.56
CA LYS A 135 13.70 15.33 -17.00
C LYS A 135 14.50 14.06 -17.32
N GLU A 136 15.67 13.91 -16.71
CA GLU A 136 16.51 12.71 -16.86
C GLU A 136 15.77 11.45 -16.37
N ASN A 137 15.09 11.53 -15.23
CA ASN A 137 14.31 10.43 -14.66
C ASN A 137 13.08 10.08 -15.52
N ILE A 138 12.38 11.06 -16.11
CA ILE A 138 11.26 10.80 -17.04
C ILE A 138 11.76 10.03 -18.28
N ALA A 139 12.88 10.47 -18.87
CA ALA A 139 13.48 9.79 -20.01
C ALA A 139 13.89 8.36 -19.64
N LYS A 140 14.58 8.19 -18.51
CA LYS A 140 15.00 6.89 -17.99
C LYS A 140 13.83 5.91 -17.79
N VAL A 141 12.73 6.36 -17.20
CA VAL A 141 11.52 5.53 -17.00
C VAL A 141 10.88 5.17 -18.34
N ARG A 142 10.79 6.13 -19.26
CA ARG A 142 10.24 5.89 -20.60
C ARG A 142 11.05 4.83 -21.34
N ASP A 143 12.37 4.96 -21.34
CA ASP A 143 13.25 4.06 -22.09
C ASP A 143 13.20 2.64 -21.48
N ALA A 144 13.21 2.53 -20.14
CA ALA A 144 13.01 1.25 -19.45
C ALA A 144 11.63 0.62 -19.72
N LEU A 145 10.57 1.44 -19.81
CA LEU A 145 9.23 0.94 -20.15
C LEU A 145 9.19 0.33 -21.55
N TYR A 146 9.82 0.97 -22.53
CA TYR A 146 9.90 0.45 -23.90
C TYR A 146 10.75 -0.82 -23.98
N GLU A 147 11.88 -0.86 -23.27
CA GLU A 147 12.74 -2.03 -23.24
C GLU A 147 12.01 -3.28 -22.71
N ILE A 148 11.29 -3.15 -21.59
CA ILE A 148 10.48 -4.24 -21.03
C ILE A 148 9.33 -4.60 -21.98
N TYR A 149 8.66 -3.60 -22.58
CA TYR A 149 7.60 -3.87 -23.54
C TYR A 149 8.11 -4.72 -24.71
N ASP A 150 9.27 -4.37 -25.27
CA ASP A 150 9.87 -5.09 -26.40
C ASP A 150 10.24 -6.53 -26.02
N GLU A 151 10.67 -6.78 -24.78
CA GLU A 151 10.89 -8.13 -24.25
C GLU A 151 9.60 -8.95 -24.25
N TYR A 152 8.51 -8.41 -23.71
CA TYR A 152 7.20 -9.07 -23.72
C TYR A 152 6.66 -9.26 -25.14
N ALA A 153 6.94 -8.31 -26.05
CA ALA A 153 6.53 -8.39 -27.45
C ALA A 153 7.25 -9.53 -28.18
N ARG A 154 8.56 -9.70 -27.95
CA ARG A 154 9.34 -10.82 -28.50
C ARG A 154 8.79 -12.16 -28.00
N GLU A 155 8.59 -12.31 -26.70
CA GLU A 155 8.01 -13.53 -26.13
C GLU A 155 6.64 -13.88 -26.72
N TYR A 156 5.81 -12.87 -26.96
CA TYR A 156 4.47 -13.06 -27.52
C TYR A 156 4.52 -13.59 -28.96
N GLN A 157 5.50 -13.16 -29.76
CA GLN A 157 5.71 -13.64 -31.13
C GLN A 157 6.16 -15.11 -31.16
N PHE A 158 7.16 -15.48 -30.36
CA PHE A 158 7.64 -16.87 -30.27
C PHE A 158 6.57 -17.86 -29.77
N GLY A 159 5.71 -17.44 -28.84
CA GLY A 159 4.61 -18.28 -28.34
C GLY A 159 3.52 -18.56 -29.39
N ASN A 160 3.34 -17.66 -30.36
CA ASN A 160 2.36 -17.83 -31.45
C ASN A 160 2.88 -18.73 -32.58
N GLU A 161 4.19 -18.73 -32.85
CA GLU A 161 4.81 -19.58 -33.89
C GLU A 161 4.83 -21.08 -33.50
N HIS A 162 4.92 -21.39 -32.21
CA HIS A 162 4.83 -22.78 -31.72
C HIS A 162 3.39 -23.32 -31.58
N SER A 163 2.37 -22.47 -31.73
CA SER A 163 0.96 -22.86 -31.61
C SER A 163 0.33 -23.30 -32.95
N THR A 164 1.08 -23.28 -34.05
CA THR A 164 0.57 -23.60 -35.40
C THR A 164 0.51 -25.10 -35.75
N GLU A 165 0.93 -26.01 -34.86
CA GLU A 165 0.87 -27.46 -35.08
C GLU A 165 0.11 -28.21 -33.98
N THR A 166 -1.13 -27.83 -33.67
CA THR A 166 -2.14 -28.82 -33.27
C THR A 166 -3.54 -28.30 -33.58
N GLN A 167 -4.11 -28.77 -34.69
CA GLN A 167 -5.55 -28.68 -34.95
C GLN A 167 -6.27 -29.62 -33.96
N VAL A 168 -6.94 -29.08 -32.96
CA VAL A 168 -8.03 -29.78 -32.26
C VAL A 168 -9.24 -28.87 -32.25
N HIS A 169 -10.32 -29.37 -32.83
CA HIS A 169 -11.66 -28.80 -32.90
C HIS A 169 -12.07 -28.10 -31.60
N ASP A 170 -12.27 -26.78 -31.65
CA ASP A 170 -13.01 -26.02 -30.66
C ASP A 170 -14.49 -26.02 -31.05
N ASN A 171 -15.27 -26.91 -30.43
CA ASN A 171 -16.73 -26.80 -30.47
C ASN A 171 -17.12 -25.71 -29.48
N GLY A 172 -17.53 -24.57 -30.04
CA GLY A 172 -17.89 -23.37 -29.30
C GLY A 172 -18.91 -23.62 -28.18
N ILE A 173 -18.68 -22.93 -27.07
CA ILE A 173 -19.76 -22.55 -26.16
C ILE A 173 -19.96 -21.04 -26.29
N SER A 174 -21.12 -20.75 -26.85
CA SER A 174 -21.76 -19.45 -27.03
C SER A 174 -21.70 -18.56 -25.79
N GLY A 175 -21.69 -17.26 -26.04
CA GLY A 175 -21.56 -16.17 -25.09
C GLY A 175 -22.33 -16.36 -23.78
N MET A 176 -21.61 -16.19 -22.68
CA MET A 176 -22.19 -15.91 -21.38
C MET A 176 -22.07 -14.40 -21.17
N ASN A 177 -23.14 -13.68 -21.46
CA ASN A 177 -23.32 -12.29 -21.07
C ASN A 177 -23.14 -12.20 -19.56
N ILE A 178 -22.05 -11.59 -19.11
CA ILE A 178 -21.93 -11.15 -17.72
C ILE A 178 -22.72 -9.85 -17.66
N GLU A 179 -24.01 -9.97 -17.38
CA GLU A 179 -24.78 -8.88 -16.82
C GLU A 179 -24.06 -8.44 -15.53
N ALA A 180 -23.64 -7.18 -15.52
CA ALA A 180 -23.10 -6.54 -14.34
C ALA A 180 -24.19 -6.53 -13.27
N SER A 181 -24.19 -7.53 -12.40
CA SER A 181 -24.96 -7.53 -11.17
C SER A 181 -24.37 -6.44 -10.27
N SER A 182 -24.95 -5.25 -10.36
CA SER A 182 -24.72 -4.14 -9.46
C SER A 182 -25.18 -4.52 -8.06
N SER A 183 -24.25 -4.99 -7.25
CA SER A 183 -24.43 -5.08 -5.79
C SER A 183 -23.32 -4.30 -5.10
N GLY A 184 -23.54 -2.97 -5.03
CA GLY A 184 -23.07 -2.06 -3.98
C GLY A 184 -21.59 -2.08 -3.57
N ASP A 185 -20.72 -1.46 -4.37
CA ASP A 185 -19.76 -0.42 -3.91
C ASP A 185 -19.17 0.33 -5.12
N SER A 186 -19.85 1.39 -5.57
CA SER A 186 -19.71 2.01 -6.90
C SER A 186 -18.50 2.97 -7.07
N THR A 187 -17.42 2.88 -6.28
CA THR A 187 -16.39 3.96 -6.30
C THR A 187 -14.92 3.54 -6.40
N LYS A 188 -14.58 2.24 -6.39
CA LYS A 188 -13.18 1.80 -6.43
C LYS A 188 -12.81 1.25 -7.80
N PHE A 189 -11.84 1.89 -8.47
CA PHE A 189 -11.29 1.39 -9.73
C PHE A 189 -10.37 0.18 -9.48
N HIS A 190 -10.63 -0.93 -10.17
CA HIS A 190 -9.86 -2.16 -10.07
C HIS A 190 -8.96 -2.33 -11.30
N ALA A 191 -7.66 -2.04 -11.16
CA ALA A 191 -6.71 -2.09 -12.27
C ALA A 191 -6.62 -3.48 -12.92
N PHE A 192 -6.63 -4.57 -12.14
CA PHE A 192 -6.61 -5.93 -12.70
C PHE A 192 -7.84 -6.26 -13.53
N GLU A 193 -9.04 -5.92 -13.05
CA GLU A 193 -10.28 -6.18 -13.80
C GLU A 193 -10.30 -5.38 -15.10
N TRP A 194 -9.81 -4.14 -15.07
CA TRP A 194 -9.68 -3.33 -16.28
C TRP A 194 -8.72 -3.96 -17.30
N TRP A 195 -7.53 -4.40 -16.86
CA TRP A 195 -6.56 -5.06 -17.74
C TRP A 195 -7.08 -6.39 -18.27
N LYS A 196 -7.76 -7.17 -17.43
CA LYS A 196 -8.42 -8.42 -17.82
C LYS A 196 -9.45 -8.19 -18.92
N ALA A 197 -10.33 -7.20 -18.75
CA ALA A 197 -11.33 -6.82 -19.75
C ALA A 197 -10.70 -6.25 -21.04
N SER A 198 -9.52 -5.63 -20.94
CA SER A 198 -8.84 -4.98 -22.08
C SER A 198 -7.80 -5.87 -22.78
N THR A 199 -7.72 -7.15 -22.43
CA THR A 199 -6.71 -8.09 -22.93
C THR A 199 -6.69 -8.19 -24.45
N LEU A 200 -7.85 -8.26 -25.11
CA LEU A 200 -7.94 -8.41 -26.56
C LEU A 200 -7.35 -7.21 -27.31
N LYS A 201 -7.54 -6.00 -26.75
CA LYS A 201 -7.06 -4.74 -27.34
C LYS A 201 -5.58 -4.51 -27.04
N TYR A 202 -5.12 -4.90 -25.86
CA TYR A 202 -3.78 -4.61 -25.36
C TYR A 202 -3.07 -5.89 -24.90
N ARG A 203 -2.85 -6.84 -25.81
CA ARG A 203 -2.36 -8.20 -25.44
C ARG A 203 -1.06 -8.19 -24.66
N ILE A 204 -0.04 -7.49 -25.19
CA ILE A 204 1.30 -7.40 -24.59
C ILE A 204 1.24 -6.59 -23.28
N LEU A 205 0.65 -5.39 -23.31
CA LEU A 205 0.53 -4.54 -22.12
C LEU A 205 -0.30 -5.17 -21.00
N SER A 206 -1.34 -5.94 -21.30
CA SER A 206 -2.15 -6.61 -20.28
C SER A 206 -1.37 -7.73 -19.60
N LYS A 207 -0.52 -8.46 -20.35
CA LYS A 207 0.42 -9.44 -19.80
C LYS A 207 1.41 -8.74 -18.86
N MET A 208 2.08 -7.70 -19.34
CA MET A 208 3.05 -6.90 -18.58
C MET A 208 2.43 -6.28 -17.31
N ALA A 209 1.23 -5.70 -17.43
CA ALA A 209 0.52 -5.12 -16.31
C ALA A 209 0.12 -6.17 -15.27
N ARG A 210 -0.35 -7.34 -15.69
CA ARG A 210 -0.66 -8.43 -14.75
C ARG A 210 0.56 -8.82 -13.93
N ASP A 211 1.70 -8.98 -14.59
CA ASP A 211 2.92 -9.51 -13.95
C ASP A 211 3.57 -8.45 -13.04
N ILE A 212 3.63 -7.18 -13.47
CA ILE A 212 4.21 -6.07 -12.68
C ILE A 212 3.27 -5.63 -11.55
N LEU A 213 1.96 -5.52 -11.80
CA LEU A 213 1.01 -5.05 -10.78
C LEU A 213 0.80 -6.08 -9.66
N ALA A 214 1.10 -7.35 -9.91
CA ALA A 214 1.05 -8.42 -8.91
C ALA A 214 2.17 -8.33 -7.87
N ILE A 215 3.24 -7.55 -8.12
CA ILE A 215 4.36 -7.41 -7.21
C ILE A 215 3.92 -6.62 -5.96
N PRO A 216 3.93 -7.23 -4.75
CA PRO A 216 3.64 -6.50 -3.54
C PRO A 216 4.82 -5.59 -3.18
N ILE A 217 4.57 -4.29 -3.01
CA ILE A 217 5.66 -3.35 -2.64
C ILE A 217 6.07 -3.49 -1.17
N THR A 218 5.17 -4.00 -0.31
CA THR A 218 5.46 -4.15 1.11
C THR A 218 5.40 -5.61 1.54
N THR A 219 6.30 -5.97 2.47
CA THR A 219 6.24 -7.27 3.17
C THR A 219 5.14 -7.29 4.25
N VAL A 220 4.32 -6.24 4.35
CA VAL A 220 3.30 -6.13 5.40
C VAL A 220 2.19 -7.16 5.18
N ALA A 221 1.83 -7.47 3.94
CA ALA A 221 0.85 -8.52 3.63
C ALA A 221 1.30 -9.90 4.16
N SER A 222 2.57 -10.27 3.94
CA SER A 222 3.12 -11.52 4.47
C SER A 222 3.26 -11.47 6.00
N LYS A 223 3.72 -10.35 6.58
CA LYS A 223 3.75 -10.14 8.04
C LYS A 223 2.37 -10.22 8.69
N ALA A 224 1.31 -9.71 8.04
CA ALA A 224 -0.06 -9.83 8.51
C ALA A 224 -0.55 -11.29 8.47
N THR A 225 -0.12 -12.06 7.47
CA THR A 225 -0.35 -13.51 7.41
C THR A 225 0.38 -14.25 8.53
N PHE A 226 1.64 -13.91 8.84
CA PHE A 226 2.37 -14.47 9.99
C PHE A 226 1.80 -14.04 11.35
N SER A 227 1.35 -12.80 11.48
CA SER A 227 0.71 -12.29 12.70
C SER A 227 -0.65 -12.95 12.95
N ALA A 228 -1.46 -13.16 11.90
CA ALA A 228 -2.64 -14.00 11.98
C ALA A 228 -2.28 -15.48 12.22
N GLY A 229 -1.14 -15.91 11.70
CA GLY A 229 -0.49 -17.19 11.94
C GLY A 229 -0.12 -17.43 13.40
N GLY A 230 -0.03 -16.41 14.25
CA GLY A 230 0.08 -16.60 15.72
C GLY A 230 -1.14 -17.30 16.36
N ARG A 231 -2.27 -17.41 15.64
CA ARG A 231 -3.38 -18.32 16.05
C ARG A 231 -3.23 -19.73 15.49
N VAL A 232 -2.39 -19.93 14.48
CA VAL A 232 -2.06 -21.24 13.88
C VAL A 232 -0.85 -21.86 14.61
N ILE A 233 0.11 -21.02 15.00
CA ILE A 233 1.29 -21.29 15.81
C ILE A 233 1.02 -20.69 17.21
N ASP A 234 0.17 -21.36 17.97
CA ASP A 234 0.05 -21.10 19.41
C ASP A 234 1.21 -21.78 20.15
N THR A 235 1.48 -21.39 21.39
CA THR A 235 2.46 -22.01 22.30
C THR A 235 2.35 -23.54 22.34
N TYR A 236 1.14 -24.10 22.18
CA TYR A 236 0.88 -25.54 22.12
C TYR A 236 1.15 -26.19 20.74
N ARG A 237 1.21 -25.40 19.66
CA ARG A 237 1.43 -25.86 18.26
C ARG A 237 2.80 -25.46 17.71
N ALA A 238 3.66 -24.86 18.53
CA ALA A 238 5.06 -24.60 18.24
C ALA A 238 5.91 -25.89 18.09
N SER A 239 5.33 -27.07 18.38
CA SER A 239 5.95 -28.38 18.18
C SER A 239 5.78 -28.96 16.76
N LEU A 240 5.03 -28.28 15.88
CA LEU A 240 4.84 -28.71 14.49
C LEU A 240 6.12 -28.52 13.67
N SER A 241 6.38 -29.45 12.74
CA SER A 241 7.49 -29.28 11.79
C SER A 241 7.25 -28.06 10.88
N PRO A 242 8.32 -27.39 10.42
CA PRO A 242 8.20 -26.26 9.48
C PRO A 242 7.33 -26.57 8.26
N ASP A 243 7.46 -27.78 7.69
CA ASP A 243 6.67 -28.22 6.54
C ASP A 243 5.17 -28.29 6.83
N THR A 244 4.80 -28.77 8.02
CA THR A 244 3.40 -28.84 8.46
C THR A 244 2.83 -27.43 8.67
N VAL A 245 3.62 -26.54 9.25
CA VAL A 245 3.23 -25.13 9.44
C VAL A 245 3.02 -24.44 8.09
N GLN A 246 3.93 -24.65 7.13
CA GLN A 246 3.80 -24.12 5.77
C GLN A 246 2.54 -24.66 5.09
N ALA A 247 2.30 -25.97 5.12
CA ALA A 247 1.12 -26.59 4.53
C ALA A 247 -0.19 -26.02 5.12
N LEU A 248 -0.25 -25.83 6.44
CA LEU A 248 -1.41 -25.24 7.12
C LEU A 248 -1.62 -23.76 6.77
N LEU A 249 -0.54 -22.98 6.68
CA LEU A 249 -0.62 -21.57 6.31
C LEU A 249 -1.07 -21.40 4.85
N CYS A 250 -0.43 -22.11 3.92
CA CYS A 250 -0.74 -22.07 2.49
C CYS A 250 -2.14 -22.62 2.21
N GLY A 251 -2.46 -23.82 2.73
CA GLY A 251 -3.78 -24.44 2.55
C GLY A 251 -4.90 -23.62 3.18
N GLY A 252 -4.65 -23.05 4.37
CA GLY A 252 -5.60 -22.16 5.01
C GLY A 252 -5.85 -20.88 4.20
N ASP A 253 -4.82 -20.31 3.56
CA ASP A 253 -4.98 -19.12 2.72
C ASP A 253 -5.70 -19.43 1.41
N TRP A 254 -5.32 -20.53 0.76
CA TRP A 254 -5.98 -21.07 -0.43
C TRP A 254 -7.48 -21.27 -0.20
N CYS A 255 -7.86 -22.01 0.85
CA CYS A 255 -9.27 -22.28 1.17
C CYS A 255 -10.05 -20.98 1.43
N ARG A 256 -9.44 -19.98 2.09
CA ARG A 256 -10.10 -18.68 2.30
C ARG A 256 -10.37 -17.95 1.00
N ASN A 257 -9.41 -17.94 0.08
CA ASN A 257 -9.56 -17.30 -1.22
C ASN A 257 -10.60 -18.03 -2.08
N LEU A 258 -10.59 -19.37 -2.07
CA LEU A 258 -11.55 -20.19 -2.82
C LEU A 258 -13.00 -19.96 -2.37
N HIS A 259 -13.22 -19.84 -1.06
CA HIS A 259 -14.56 -19.70 -0.48
C HIS A 259 -14.94 -18.25 -0.13
N GLY A 260 -14.14 -17.25 -0.51
CA GLY A 260 -14.42 -15.84 -0.24
C GLY A 260 -14.48 -15.47 1.25
N VAL A 261 -13.83 -16.24 2.13
CA VAL A 261 -13.89 -16.03 3.58
C VAL A 261 -13.00 -14.84 3.95
N LYS A 262 -13.60 -13.66 4.07
CA LYS A 262 -12.90 -12.44 4.50
C LYS A 262 -12.40 -12.59 5.94
N LYS A 263 -11.11 -12.26 6.19
CA LYS A 263 -10.60 -12.12 7.57
C LYS A 263 -11.52 -11.12 8.29
N LYS A 264 -12.01 -11.46 9.49
CA LYS A 264 -12.65 -10.48 10.37
C LYS A 264 -11.67 -9.31 10.51
N ASN A 265 -12.00 -8.17 9.91
CA ASN A 265 -11.36 -6.92 10.26
C ASN A 265 -11.46 -6.83 11.78
N LYS A 266 -10.34 -6.58 12.44
CA LYS A 266 -10.34 -6.19 13.84
C LYS A 266 -11.10 -4.87 13.84
N LYS A 267 -12.44 -4.93 13.96
CA LYS A 267 -13.28 -3.75 14.14
C LYS A 267 -12.54 -2.93 15.19
N GLU A 268 -12.26 -1.67 14.89
CA GLU A 268 -11.94 -0.71 15.92
C GLU A 268 -12.92 -1.00 17.05
N LYS A 269 -12.41 -1.46 18.19
CA LYS A 269 -13.24 -1.64 19.38
C LYS A 269 -13.87 -0.27 19.56
N LYS A 270 -15.18 -0.15 19.29
CA LYS A 270 -15.94 1.06 19.60
C LYS A 270 -15.56 1.44 21.04
N SER A 271 -15.26 2.71 21.24
CA SER A 271 -14.99 3.29 22.54
C SER A 271 -15.99 2.72 23.55
N ILE A 272 -15.49 1.97 24.53
CA ILE A 272 -16.30 1.59 25.67
C ILE A 272 -16.36 2.87 26.50
N GLU A 273 -17.48 3.59 26.44
CA GLU A 273 -17.76 4.65 27.41
C GLU A 273 -17.92 3.99 28.78
N ILE A 274 -16.87 4.10 29.59
CA ILE A 274 -16.93 3.72 30.99
C ILE A 274 -17.49 4.93 31.73
N ALA A 275 -18.80 4.94 31.96
CA ALA A 275 -19.42 5.88 32.87
C ALA A 275 -18.97 5.55 34.30
N LEU A 276 -18.00 6.31 34.80
CA LEU A 276 -17.62 6.26 36.22
C LEU A 276 -18.77 6.91 37.01
N LYS A 277 -19.52 6.09 37.75
CA LYS A 277 -20.43 6.60 38.79
C LYS A 277 -19.56 7.14 39.93
N ILE A 278 -19.66 8.45 40.16
CA ILE A 278 -19.04 9.13 41.29
C ILE A 278 -19.88 8.84 42.54
N PRO A 279 -19.28 8.48 43.70
CA PRO A 279 -19.97 8.41 44.99
C PRO A 279 -20.39 9.78 45.52
#